data_AF-A0A527VS42-F1
#
_entry.id   AF-A0A527VS42-F1
#
_cell.length_a   1.000
_cell.length_b   1.000
_cell.length_c   1.000
_cell.angle_alpha   90.00
_cell.angle_beta   90.00
_cell.angle_gamma   90.00
#
_symmetry.space_group_name_H-M   'P 1'
#
loop_
_entity.id
_entity.type
_entity.pdbx_description
1 polymer ?
#
loop_
_entity_poly.entity_id
_entity_poly.type
_entity_poly.pdbx_seq_one_letter_code
_entity_poly.pdbx_strand_id
1 'polypeptide(L)'
;LPPTMKLLLKINNTMVGRFILGPLVSSIGFFIDDAKQILAGDKVIRKAWLLHAIGLAVVVPIVTFGFGIPLWLYILVPVWFGQSLISIRTYAEHQWSEHPEGRTVIVERSPLSFLFLNNNLHFIHHKSPTIAWYRLPKLFRGRREEWLRMNNGYAYPNYF
;
A
#
# COMPACT_ATOMS: atom_id res chain seq x y z
N LEU A 1 24.19 2.47 9.79
CA LEU A 1 23.69 3.12 8.57
C LEU A 1 24.44 4.44 8.32
N PRO A 2 24.87 4.72 7.08
CA PRO A 2 25.48 6.00 6.70
C PRO A 2 24.57 7.19 7.03
N PRO A 3 25.12 8.39 7.34
CA PRO A 3 24.32 9.57 7.68
C PRO A 3 23.29 9.96 6.62
N THR A 4 23.64 9.85 5.34
CA THR A 4 22.75 10.14 4.20
C THR A 4 21.55 9.20 4.17
N MET A 5 21.77 7.90 4.44
CA MET A 5 20.69 6.91 4.50
C MET A 5 19.77 7.16 5.69
N LYS A 6 20.31 7.57 6.85
CA LYS A 6 19.49 7.96 8.00
C LYS A 6 18.61 9.18 7.68
N LEU A 7 19.15 10.19 6.99
CA LEU A 7 18.40 11.37 6.56
C LEU A 7 17.28 10.99 5.57
N LEU A 8 17.60 10.19 4.55
CA LEU A 8 16.63 9.68 3.58
C LEU A 8 15.47 8.96 4.28
N LEU A 9 15.78 8.05 5.20
CA LEU A 9 14.77 7.30 5.95
C LEU A 9 13.95 8.20 6.88
N LYS A 10 14.57 9.23 7.47
CA LYS A 10 13.85 10.21 8.29
C LYS A 10 12.82 10.99 7.46
N ILE A 11 13.20 11.43 6.26
CA ILE A 11 12.28 12.11 5.33
C ILE A 11 11.17 11.13 4.89
N ASN A 12 11.53 9.91 4.51
CA ASN A 12 10.58 8.85 4.13
C ASN A 12 9.63 8.42 5.27
N ASN A 13 9.95 8.78 6.53
CA ASN A 13 9.06 8.53 7.67
C ASN A 13 8.06 9.68 7.93
N THR A 14 7.98 10.64 7.02
CA THR A 14 6.89 11.62 6.97
C THR A 14 5.89 11.21 5.88
N MET A 15 4.62 11.63 6.00
CA MET A 15 3.61 11.32 4.98
C MET A 15 4.02 11.83 3.59
N VAL A 16 4.41 13.11 3.49
CA VAL A 16 4.83 13.72 2.20
C VAL A 16 6.09 13.05 1.66
N GLY A 17 7.09 12.83 2.51
CA GLY A 17 8.32 12.16 2.10
C GLY A 17 8.07 10.73 1.65
N ARG A 18 7.18 9.99 2.30
CA ARG A 18 6.78 8.64 1.88
C ARG A 18 5.99 8.65 0.58
N PHE A 19 5.11 9.61 0.39
CA PHE A 19 4.35 9.76 -0.84
C PHE A 19 5.28 9.95 -2.05
N ILE A 20 6.33 10.76 -1.89
CA ILE A 20 7.27 11.06 -2.98
C ILE A 20 8.35 9.97 -3.09
N LEU A 21 9.05 9.65 -2.00
CA LEU A 21 10.24 8.80 -2.00
C LEU A 21 9.94 7.33 -1.74
N GLY A 22 8.81 7.02 -1.11
CA GLY A 22 8.43 5.67 -0.68
C GLY A 22 8.46 4.65 -1.82
N PRO A 23 7.82 4.92 -2.98
CA PRO A 23 7.88 4.00 -4.12
C PRO A 23 9.32 3.67 -4.52
N LEU A 24 10.21 4.66 -4.56
CA LEU A 24 11.61 4.45 -4.94
C LEU A 24 12.37 3.65 -3.88
N VAL A 25 12.27 4.07 -2.61
CA VAL A 25 12.99 3.41 -1.49
C VAL A 25 12.54 1.96 -1.34
N SER A 26 11.23 1.70 -1.41
CA SER A 26 10.67 0.35 -1.30
C SER A 26 11.05 -0.52 -2.49
N SER A 27 10.93 -0.02 -3.73
CA SER A 27 11.26 -0.79 -4.93
C SER A 27 12.75 -1.11 -5.02
N ILE A 28 13.65 -0.16 -4.70
CA ILE A 28 15.10 -0.43 -4.67
C ILE A 28 15.44 -1.48 -3.61
N GLY A 29 14.87 -1.36 -2.40
CA GLY A 29 15.08 -2.34 -1.34
C GLY A 29 14.63 -3.74 -1.74
N PHE A 30 13.44 -3.84 -2.34
CA PHE A 30 12.88 -5.08 -2.87
C PHE A 30 13.77 -5.71 -3.94
N PHE A 31 14.20 -4.95 -4.95
CA PHE A 31 15.04 -5.49 -6.03
C PHE A 31 16.42 -5.94 -5.54
N ILE A 32 17.04 -5.19 -4.62
CA ILE A 32 18.34 -5.58 -4.05
C ILE A 32 18.21 -6.88 -3.27
N ASP A 33 17.16 -7.02 -2.48
CA ASP A 33 16.93 -8.21 -1.67
C ASP A 33 16.68 -9.45 -2.55
N ASP A 34 15.74 -9.36 -3.49
CA ASP A 34 15.45 -10.44 -4.43
C ASP A 34 16.67 -10.83 -5.27
N ALA A 35 17.44 -9.84 -5.76
CA ALA A 35 18.66 -10.11 -6.52
C ALA A 35 19.69 -10.89 -5.68
N LYS A 36 19.88 -10.53 -4.40
CA LYS A 36 20.76 -11.28 -3.49
C LYS A 36 20.27 -12.71 -3.28
N GLN A 37 18.96 -12.91 -3.10
CA GLN A 37 18.41 -14.25 -2.92
C GLN A 37 18.55 -15.12 -4.18
N ILE A 38 18.35 -14.54 -5.37
CA ILE A 38 18.60 -15.23 -6.64
C ILE A 38 20.08 -15.62 -6.78
N LEU A 39 21.00 -14.70 -6.48
CA LEU A 39 22.45 -14.96 -6.52
C LEU A 39 22.87 -16.02 -5.49
N ALA A 40 22.18 -16.09 -4.34
CA ALA A 40 22.35 -17.14 -3.35
C ALA A 40 21.74 -18.49 -3.77
N GLY A 41 21.08 -18.57 -4.93
CA GLY A 41 20.57 -19.81 -5.51
C GLY A 41 19.09 -20.07 -5.27
N ASP A 42 18.31 -19.09 -4.78
CA ASP A 42 16.86 -19.26 -4.62
C ASP A 42 16.16 -19.44 -5.97
N LYS A 43 15.74 -20.68 -6.23
CA LYS A 43 15.07 -21.07 -7.48
C LYS A 43 13.62 -20.59 -7.55
N VAL A 44 12.97 -20.38 -6.41
CA VAL A 44 11.57 -19.94 -6.32
C VAL A 44 11.47 -18.49 -6.75
N ILE A 45 12.30 -17.62 -6.16
CA ILE A 45 12.33 -16.19 -6.51
C ILE A 45 12.77 -16.03 -7.97
N ARG A 46 13.79 -16.76 -8.41
CA ARG A 46 14.21 -16.73 -9.82
C ARG A 46 13.07 -17.13 -10.78
N LYS A 47 12.30 -18.17 -10.43
CA LYS A 47 11.15 -18.59 -11.24
C LYS A 47 10.05 -17.52 -11.25
N ALA A 48 9.77 -16.89 -10.11
CA ALA A 48 8.81 -15.79 -10.04
C ALA A 48 9.21 -14.64 -10.96
N TRP A 49 10.49 -14.26 -10.97
CA TRP A 49 11.03 -13.23 -11.86
C TRP A 49 10.95 -13.61 -13.35
N LEU A 50 11.23 -14.87 -13.70
CA LEU A 50 11.07 -15.35 -15.08
C LEU A 50 9.62 -15.26 -15.54
N LEU A 51 8.67 -15.71 -14.71
CA LEU A 51 7.23 -15.62 -15.01
C LEU A 51 6.78 -14.17 -15.11
N HIS A 52 7.29 -13.29 -14.24
CA HIS A 52 7.01 -11.86 -14.31
C HIS A 52 7.52 -11.24 -15.62
N ALA A 53 8.74 -11.58 -16.05
CA ALA A 53 9.30 -11.11 -17.32
C ALA A 53 8.48 -11.58 -18.54
N ILE A 54 7.99 -12.83 -18.53
CA ILE A 54 7.05 -13.33 -19.56
C ILE A 54 5.76 -12.51 -19.56
N GLY A 55 5.19 -12.23 -18.38
CA GLY A 55 4.00 -11.38 -18.25
C GLY A 55 4.25 -9.96 -18.77
N LEU A 56 5.39 -9.36 -18.46
CA LEU A 56 5.78 -8.03 -18.97
C LEU A 56 5.92 -8.02 -20.49
N ALA A 57 6.50 -9.07 -21.08
CA ALA A 57 6.63 -9.18 -22.54
C ALA A 57 5.27 -9.17 -23.27
N VAL A 58 4.19 -9.58 -22.58
CA VAL A 58 2.82 -9.51 -23.11
C VAL A 58 2.17 -8.16 -22.79
N VAL A 59 2.25 -7.71 -21.54
CA VAL A 59 1.53 -6.50 -21.07
C VAL A 59 2.12 -5.22 -21.63
N VAL A 60 3.45 -5.11 -21.74
CA VAL A 60 4.13 -3.90 -22.22
C VAL A 60 3.67 -3.52 -23.62
N PRO A 61 3.69 -4.42 -24.64
CA PRO A 61 3.18 -4.10 -25.97
C PRO A 61 1.70 -3.68 -25.99
N ILE A 62 0.85 -4.30 -25.16
CA ILE A 62 -0.56 -3.93 -25.07
C ILE A 62 -0.70 -2.49 -24.58
N VAL A 63 0.04 -2.11 -23.53
CA VAL A 63 0.01 -0.75 -22.98
C VAL A 63 0.58 0.25 -23.98
N THR A 64 1.73 -0.05 -24.58
CA THR A 64 2.45 0.91 -25.42
C THR A 64 1.88 1.06 -26.81
N PHE A 65 1.53 -0.05 -27.46
CA PHE A 65 1.04 -0.05 -28.83
C PHE A 65 -0.46 -0.22 -28.92
N GLY A 66 -1.07 -1.06 -28.06
CA GLY A 66 -2.51 -1.26 -28.04
C GLY A 66 -3.27 -0.04 -27.51
N PHE A 67 -2.84 0.51 -26.38
CA PHE A 67 -3.46 1.72 -25.79
C PHE A 67 -2.73 3.01 -26.14
N GLY A 68 -1.55 2.94 -26.77
CA GLY A 68 -0.78 4.13 -27.15
C GLY A 68 -0.18 4.90 -25.96
N ILE A 69 -0.06 4.27 -24.78
CA ILE A 69 0.43 4.94 -23.58
C ILE A 69 1.97 4.87 -23.54
N PRO A 70 2.67 6.02 -23.54
CA PRO A 70 4.12 6.03 -23.39
C PRO A 70 4.56 5.38 -22.07
N LEU A 71 5.62 4.56 -22.11
CA LEU A 71 6.09 3.83 -20.92
C LEU A 71 6.41 4.74 -19.74
N TRP A 72 7.01 5.90 -19.99
CA TRP A 72 7.35 6.83 -18.92
C TRP A 72 6.11 7.37 -18.20
N LEU A 73 5.00 7.59 -18.92
CA LEU A 73 3.71 7.99 -18.33
C LEU A 73 3.11 6.84 -17.51
N TYR A 74 3.18 5.61 -18.03
CA TYR A 74 2.71 4.43 -17.31
C TYR A 74 3.47 4.22 -15.99
N ILE A 75 4.79 4.41 -16.02
CA ILE A 75 5.64 4.33 -14.83
C ILE A 75 5.34 5.46 -13.86
N LEU A 76 5.20 6.69 -14.33
CA LEU A 76 4.98 7.85 -13.45
C LEU A 76 3.59 7.85 -12.81
N VAL A 77 2.56 7.47 -13.55
CA VAL A 77 1.17 7.60 -13.08
C VAL A 77 0.68 6.27 -12.47
N PRO A 78 0.29 5.24 -13.24
CA PRO A 78 -0.14 3.97 -12.65
C PRO A 78 0.81 3.36 -11.61
N VAL A 79 2.10 3.29 -11.91
CA VAL A 79 3.06 2.61 -11.03
C VAL A 79 3.45 3.49 -9.84
N TRP A 80 4.07 4.65 -10.09
CA TRP A 80 4.57 5.49 -9.01
C TRP A 80 3.43 6.11 -8.20
N PHE A 81 2.51 6.83 -8.84
CA PHE A 81 1.40 7.46 -8.12
C PHE A 81 0.48 6.43 -7.47
N GLY A 82 0.26 5.26 -8.10
CA GLY A 82 -0.46 4.15 -7.48
C GLY A 82 0.20 3.65 -6.19
N GLN A 83 1.52 3.42 -6.21
CA GLN A 83 2.27 3.05 -5.01
C GLN A 83 2.26 4.17 -3.94
N SER A 84 2.39 5.44 -4.36
CA SER A 84 2.29 6.60 -3.47
C SER A 84 0.94 6.67 -2.76
N LEU A 85 -0.17 6.44 -3.49
CA LEU A 85 -1.52 6.41 -2.91
C LEU A 85 -1.68 5.26 -1.90
N ILE A 86 -1.19 4.06 -2.23
CA ILE A 86 -1.25 2.92 -1.30
C ILE A 86 -0.41 3.19 -0.04
N SER A 87 0.68 3.96 -0.16
CA SER A 87 1.53 4.32 0.99
C SER A 87 0.82 5.17 2.05
N ILE A 88 -0.27 5.86 1.68
CA ILE A 88 -1.16 6.55 2.64
C ILE A 88 -1.68 5.53 3.66
N ARG A 89 -2.06 4.34 3.19
CA ARG A 89 -2.60 3.29 4.05
C ARG A 89 -1.56 2.76 5.01
N THR A 90 -0.36 2.45 4.52
CA THR A 90 0.72 1.92 5.36
C THR A 90 1.26 2.95 6.36
N TYR A 91 1.02 4.25 6.14
CA TYR A 91 1.42 5.31 7.08
C TYR A 91 0.30 5.70 8.05
N ALA A 92 -0.88 6.05 7.53
CA ALA A 92 -1.98 6.58 8.31
C ALA A 92 -2.81 5.49 9.00
N GLU A 93 -2.90 4.29 8.39
CA GLU A 93 -3.73 3.20 8.93
C GLU A 93 -2.97 2.21 9.79
N HIS A 94 -1.64 2.31 9.88
CA HIS A 94 -0.83 1.44 10.73
C HIS A 94 0.11 2.30 11.55
N GLN A 95 -0.22 2.47 12.83
CA GLN A 95 0.71 3.02 13.80
C GLN A 95 1.19 1.94 14.74
N TRP A 96 2.40 2.15 15.24
CA TRP A 96 2.92 1.33 16.32
C TRP A 96 2.03 1.56 17.55
N SER A 97 1.48 0.48 18.08
CA SER A 97 0.71 0.47 19.33
C SER A 97 1.09 -0.78 20.11
N GLU A 98 1.18 -0.66 21.43
CA GLU A 98 1.48 -1.79 22.32
C GLU A 98 0.41 -2.89 22.21
N HIS A 99 -0.83 -2.51 21.95
CA HIS A 99 -1.94 -3.43 21.72
C HIS A 99 -2.31 -3.54 20.23
N PRO A 100 -2.48 -4.77 19.67
CA PRO A 100 -2.83 -4.96 18.27
C PRO A 100 -4.12 -4.23 17.84
N GLU A 101 -5.09 -4.12 18.75
CA GLU A 101 -6.36 -3.44 18.46
C GLU A 101 -6.17 -1.95 18.13
N GLY A 102 -5.25 -1.25 18.79
CA GLY A 102 -5.06 0.20 18.59
C GLY A 102 -4.16 0.58 17.41
N ARG A 103 -3.70 -0.39 16.63
CA ARG A 103 -2.74 -0.15 15.52
C ARG A 103 -3.39 0.39 14.27
N THR A 104 -4.69 0.13 14.10
CA THR A 104 -5.38 0.40 12.85
C THR A 104 -6.45 1.46 12.97
N VAL A 105 -6.28 2.54 12.21
CA VAL A 105 -7.25 3.64 12.18
C VAL A 105 -8.57 3.20 11.53
N ILE A 106 -9.67 3.80 11.96
CA ILE A 106 -10.93 3.82 11.20
C ILE A 106 -11.05 5.20 10.55
N VAL A 107 -10.93 5.28 9.23
CA VAL A 107 -11.31 6.50 8.50
C VAL A 107 -12.74 6.31 8.00
N GLU A 108 -13.68 7.14 8.43
CA GLU A 108 -15.11 6.86 8.19
C GLU A 108 -15.57 7.16 6.76
N ARG A 109 -15.15 8.30 6.20
CA ARG A 109 -15.60 8.76 4.88
C ARG A 109 -14.48 9.50 4.16
N SER A 110 -14.09 9.04 2.98
CA SER A 110 -13.17 9.78 2.11
C SER A 110 -13.46 9.50 0.65
N PRO A 111 -13.19 10.43 -0.27
CA PRO A 111 -13.10 10.12 -1.70
C PRO A 111 -12.12 8.96 -1.98
N LEU A 112 -11.06 8.84 -1.17
CA LEU A 112 -10.08 7.75 -1.27
C LEU A 112 -10.65 6.39 -0.87
N SER A 113 -11.77 6.34 -0.14
CA SER A 113 -12.40 5.09 0.26
C SER A 113 -12.69 4.19 -0.95
N PHE A 114 -13.11 4.75 -2.09
CA PHE A 114 -13.33 3.95 -3.29
C PHE A 114 -12.03 3.35 -3.85
N LEU A 115 -10.97 4.17 -3.95
CA LEU A 115 -9.64 3.72 -4.42
C LEU A 115 -9.03 2.66 -3.50
N PHE A 116 -9.36 2.72 -2.21
CA PHE A 116 -8.92 1.74 -1.21
C PHE A 116 -9.90 0.58 -1.03
N LEU A 117 -10.93 0.48 -1.88
CA LEU A 117 -11.98 -0.54 -1.80
C LEU A 117 -12.60 -0.60 -0.39
N ASN A 118 -12.97 0.54 0.17
CA ASN A 118 -13.46 0.74 1.54
C ASN A 118 -12.55 0.19 2.66
N ASN A 119 -11.31 -0.20 2.37
CA ASN A 119 -10.37 -0.68 3.39
C ASN A 119 -9.80 0.42 4.28
N ASN A 120 -10.20 1.68 4.05
CA ASN A 120 -10.07 2.76 5.03
C ASN A 120 -10.78 2.44 6.37
N LEU A 121 -11.73 1.50 6.34
CA LEU A 121 -12.31 0.82 7.49
C LEU A 121 -11.44 -0.37 7.93
N HIS A 122 -10.13 -0.17 8.04
CA HIS A 122 -9.15 -1.25 8.07
C HIS A 122 -9.31 -2.19 9.27
N PHE A 123 -9.64 -1.63 10.43
CA PHE A 123 -9.95 -2.39 11.64
C PHE A 123 -11.08 -3.41 11.42
N ILE A 124 -12.15 -3.00 10.72
CA ILE A 124 -13.30 -3.87 10.43
C ILE A 124 -12.91 -4.98 9.45
N HIS A 125 -12.08 -4.66 8.45
CA HIS A 125 -11.54 -5.67 7.54
C HIS A 125 -10.72 -6.73 8.30
N HIS A 126 -9.85 -6.35 9.24
CA HIS A 126 -9.10 -7.31 10.05
C HIS A 126 -9.98 -8.18 10.95
N LYS A 127 -11.04 -7.60 11.55
CA LYS A 127 -11.99 -8.37 12.38
C LYS A 127 -12.94 -9.24 11.55
N SER A 128 -13.11 -8.97 10.25
CA SER A 128 -14.01 -9.70 9.37
C SER A 128 -13.44 -9.80 7.94
N PRO A 129 -12.33 -10.55 7.75
CA PRO A 129 -11.53 -10.52 6.53
C PRO A 129 -12.26 -11.10 5.31
N THR A 130 -13.27 -11.94 5.54
CA THR A 130 -14.08 -12.59 4.48
C THR A 130 -15.20 -11.70 3.96
N ILE A 131 -15.45 -10.54 4.58
CA ILE A 131 -16.51 -9.64 4.15
C ILE A 131 -16.07 -8.89 2.89
N ALA A 132 -16.92 -8.97 1.87
CA ALA A 132 -16.70 -8.24 0.63
C ALA A 132 -16.56 -6.74 0.91
N TRP A 133 -15.54 -6.14 0.31
CA TRP A 133 -15.09 -4.79 0.55
C TRP A 133 -16.19 -3.72 0.44
N TYR A 134 -17.13 -3.89 -0.50
CA TYR A 134 -18.26 -2.97 -0.70
C TYR A 134 -19.34 -3.06 0.40
N ARG A 135 -19.31 -4.09 1.26
CA ARG A 135 -20.22 -4.25 2.41
C ARG A 135 -19.69 -3.63 3.69
N LEU A 136 -18.38 -3.36 3.77
CA LEU A 136 -17.74 -2.77 4.97
C LEU A 136 -18.42 -1.48 5.44
N PRO A 137 -18.80 -0.52 4.57
CA PRO A 137 -19.45 0.71 5.02
C PRO A 137 -20.81 0.48 5.68
N LYS A 138 -21.59 -0.50 5.18
CA LYS A 138 -22.88 -0.85 5.79
C LYS A 138 -22.69 -1.49 7.16
N LEU A 139 -21.71 -2.39 7.28
CA LEU A 139 -21.37 -3.05 8.53
C LEU A 139 -20.88 -2.07 9.60
N PHE A 140 -20.05 -1.11 9.20
CA PHE A 140 -19.57 -0.05 10.09
C PHE A 140 -20.73 0.80 10.60
N ARG A 141 -21.57 1.33 9.68
CA ARG A 141 -22.72 2.17 10.06
C ARG A 141 -23.72 1.48 10.99
N GLY A 142 -23.94 0.17 10.79
CA GLY A 142 -24.89 -0.59 11.62
C GLY A 142 -24.44 -0.79 13.07
N ARG A 143 -23.13 -0.71 13.36
CA ARG A 143 -22.55 -0.97 14.69
C ARG A 143 -21.41 -0.02 15.03
N ARG A 144 -21.52 1.26 14.63
CA ARG A 144 -20.42 2.23 14.70
C ARG A 144 -19.81 2.34 16.10
N GLU A 145 -20.65 2.50 17.12
CA GLU A 145 -20.17 2.65 18.49
C GLU A 145 -19.45 1.41 19.02
N GLU A 146 -19.90 0.21 18.65
CA GLU A 146 -19.25 -1.04 19.01
C GLU A 146 -17.84 -1.10 18.40
N TRP A 147 -17.72 -0.79 17.11
CA TRP A 147 -16.42 -0.74 16.43
C TRP A 147 -15.47 0.28 17.04
N LEU A 148 -15.97 1.47 17.40
CA LEU A 148 -15.16 2.50 18.03
C LEU A 148 -14.71 2.09 19.43
N ARG A 149 -15.59 1.47 20.24
CA ARG A 149 -15.19 0.91 21.54
C ARG A 149 -14.10 -0.15 21.40
N MET A 150 -14.22 -1.04 20.41
CA MET A 150 -13.23 -2.08 20.15
C MET A 150 -11.88 -1.54 19.64
N ASN A 151 -11.86 -0.37 19.01
CA ASN A 151 -10.66 0.28 18.48
C ASN A 151 -10.15 1.43 19.37
N ASN A 152 -10.54 1.46 20.65
CA ASN A 152 -10.19 2.53 21.60
C ASN A 152 -10.50 3.96 21.11
N GLY A 153 -11.52 4.12 20.26
CA GLY A 153 -11.93 5.38 19.66
C GLY A 153 -10.97 5.92 18.59
N TYR A 154 -10.02 5.12 18.10
CA TYR A 154 -9.03 5.55 17.12
C TYR A 154 -9.63 5.69 15.70
N ALA A 155 -10.33 6.79 15.47
CA ALA A 155 -11.05 7.08 14.24
C ALA A 155 -10.93 8.54 13.80
N TYR A 156 -10.95 8.74 12.49
CA TYR A 156 -10.98 10.06 11.87
C TYR A 156 -12.15 10.17 10.89
N PRO A 157 -12.74 11.36 10.72
CA PRO A 157 -13.82 11.55 9.77
C PRO A 157 -13.34 11.29 8.34
N ASN A 158 -12.13 11.73 7.99
CA ASN A 158 -11.53 11.62 6.66
C ASN A 158 -9.97 11.69 6.73
N TYR A 159 -9.25 11.61 5.61
CA TYR A 159 -7.77 11.66 5.57
C TYR A 159 -7.17 13.08 5.56
N PHE A 160 -7.99 14.13 5.50
CA PHE A 160 -7.61 15.54 5.38
C PHE A 160 -8.23 16.39 6.49
#